data_AF-A0A8C2JU28-F1
#
_entry.id   AF-A0A8C2JU28-F1
#
_cell.length_a   1.000
_cell.length_b   1.000
_cell.length_c   1.000
_cell.angle_alpha   90.00
_cell.angle_beta   90.00
_cell.angle_gamma   90.00
#
_symmetry.space_group_name_H-M   'P 1'
#
loop_
_entity.id
_entity.type
_entity.pdbx_description
1 polymer ?
#
loop_
_entity_poly.entity_id
_entity_poly.type
_entity_poly.pdbx_seq_one_letter_code
_entity_poly.pdbx_strand_id
1 'polypeptide(L)' 'MHEFRRTIKQVICVVKVCEATLRKRLNEFEDTPTSELTIEEFMRVDLEQECDPPSYTAGLKKQKLKQVTHHMELEFMF' A
#
# COMPACT_ATOMS: atom_id res chain seq x y z
N MET A 1 9.83 -10.14 14.65
CA MET A 1 9.65 -11.44 13.99
C MET A 1 10.81 -12.38 14.28
N HIS A 2 12.05 -12.14 13.82
CA HIS A 2 13.14 -13.14 13.99
C HIS A 2 14.51 -12.58 14.35
N GLU A 3 14.60 -11.36 14.89
CA GLU A 3 15.84 -10.75 15.43
C GLU A 3 17.04 -10.61 14.44
N PHE A 4 16.89 -11.04 13.19
CA PHE A 4 17.87 -10.84 12.12
C PHE A 4 17.53 -9.61 11.30
N ARG A 5 18.47 -8.67 11.21
CA ARG A 5 18.37 -7.51 10.31
C ARG A 5 19.00 -7.85 8.96
N ARG A 6 18.22 -7.72 7.89
CA ARG A 6 18.69 -7.83 6.50
C ARG A 6 18.62 -6.47 5.83
N THR A 7 19.57 -6.20 4.95
CA THR A 7 19.49 -5.03 4.08
C THR A 7 18.68 -5.36 2.82
N ILE A 8 18.06 -4.33 2.24
CA ILE A 8 17.34 -4.44 0.97
C ILE A 8 18.23 -5.06 -0.13
N LYS A 9 19.53 -4.69 -0.17
CA LYS A 9 20.50 -5.24 -1.13
C LYS A 9 20.70 -6.75 -0.98
N GLN A 10 20.75 -7.27 0.24
CA GLN A 10 20.88 -8.71 0.49
C GLN A 10 19.67 -9.48 -0.03
N VAL A 11 18.46 -8.95 0.18
CA VAL A 11 17.21 -9.56 -0.28
C VAL A 11 17.15 -9.59 -1.80
N ILE A 12 17.37 -8.45 -2.45
CA ILE A 12 17.31 -8.31 -3.91
C ILE A 12 18.33 -9.21 -4.63
N CYS A 13 19.52 -9.36 -4.04
CA CYS A 13 20.55 -10.24 -4.60
C CYS A 13 20.07 -11.69 -4.74
N VAL A 14 19.18 -12.15 -3.86
CA VAL A 14 18.63 -13.51 -3.89
C VAL A 14 17.38 -13.58 -4.76
N VAL A 15 16.39 -12.72 -4.53
CA VAL A 15 15.06 -12.84 -5.16
C VAL A 15 14.98 -12.21 -6.57
N LYS A 16 16.02 -11.48 -6.98
CA LYS A 16 16.15 -10.89 -8.32
C LYS A 16 14.99 -9.96 -8.73
N VAL A 17 14.50 -9.15 -7.80
CA VAL A 17 13.50 -8.10 -8.06
C VAL A 17 14.12 -6.70 -8.01
N CYS A 18 13.56 -5.75 -8.74
CA CYS A 18 14.03 -4.36 -8.68
C CYS A 18 13.83 -3.75 -7.30
N GLU A 19 14.77 -2.91 -6.86
CA GLU A 19 14.69 -2.23 -5.56
C GLU A 19 13.43 -1.37 -5.43
N ALA A 20 13.09 -0.62 -6.48
CA ALA A 20 11.88 0.19 -6.51
C ALA A 20 10.61 -0.65 -6.34
N THR A 21 10.58 -1.88 -6.89
CA THR A 21 9.44 -2.79 -6.75
C THR A 21 9.30 -3.27 -5.31
N LEU A 22 10.41 -3.67 -4.67
CA LEU A 22 10.37 -4.12 -3.26
C LEU A 22 9.91 -2.99 -2.33
N ARG A 23 10.45 -1.78 -2.51
CA ARG A 23 10.02 -0.59 -1.74
C ARG A 23 8.55 -0.28 -1.96
N LYS A 24 8.07 -0.35 -3.20
CA LYS A 24 6.65 -0.14 -3.51
C LYS A 24 5.75 -1.14 -2.77
N ARG A 25 6.13 -2.42 -2.73
CA ARG A 25 5.36 -3.44 -1.99
C ARG A 25 5.38 -3.23 -0.48
N LEU A 26 6.51 -2.77 0.09
CA LEU A 26 6.58 -2.43 1.51
C LEU A 26 5.69 -1.24 1.87
N ASN A 27 5.69 -0.19 1.04
CA ASN A 27 4.79 0.96 1.24
C ASN A 27 3.31 0.55 1.12
N GLU A 28 2.96 -0.31 0.15
CA GLU A 28 1.59 -0.84 0.04
C GLU A 28 1.20 -1.72 1.24
N PHE A 29 2.16 -2.43 1.84
CA PHE A 29 1.92 -3.16 3.08
C PHE A 29 1.70 -2.22 4.27
N GLU A 30 2.42 -1.10 4.36
CA GLU A 30 2.20 -0.07 5.40
C GLU A 30 0.76 0.45 5.41
N ASP A 31 0.10 0.52 4.25
CA ASP A 31 -1.31 0.94 4.12
C ASP A 31 -2.32 -0.12 4.60
N THR A 32 -1.88 -1.33 4.96
CA THR A 32 -2.77 -2.40 5.44
C THR A 32 -2.96 -2.35 6.95
N PRO A 33 -4.14 -2.75 7.50
CA PRO A 33 -4.37 -2.78 8.94
C PRO A 33 -3.38 -3.66 9.71
N THR A 34 -2.85 -4.70 9.05
CA THR A 34 -1.84 -5.60 9.58
C THR A 34 -0.54 -4.89 9.95
N SER A 35 -0.20 -3.79 9.27
CA SER A 35 1.04 -3.05 9.52
C SER A 35 1.04 -2.34 10.88
N GLU A 36 -0.14 -2.08 11.44
CA GLU A 36 -0.33 -1.40 12.73
C GLU A 36 -0.16 -2.37 13.92
N LEU A 37 -0.17 -3.68 13.67
CA LEU A 37 -0.05 -4.69 14.71
C LEU A 37 1.39 -4.80 15.22
N THR A 38 1.55 -4.99 16.52
CA THR A 38 2.81 -5.46 17.07
C THR A 38 3.12 -6.87 16.57
N ILE A 39 4.39 -7.27 16.67
CA ILE A 39 4.81 -8.63 16.30
C ILE A 39 4.03 -9.70 17.09
N GLU A 40 3.73 -9.44 18.37
CA GLU A 40 3.00 -10.40 19.21
C GLU A 40 1.54 -10.54 18.77
N GLU A 41 0.88 -9.42 18.45
CA GLU A 41 -0.51 -9.42 17.96
C GLU A 41 -0.61 -10.10 16.61
N PHE A 42 0.28 -9.77 15.67
CA PHE A 42 0.32 -10.39 14.35
C PHE A 42 0.44 -11.93 14.42
N MET A 43 1.14 -12.47 15.42
CA MET A 43 1.30 -13.92 15.58
C MET A 43 0.10 -14.62 16.22
N ARG A 44 -0.85 -13.86 16.79
CA ARG A 44 -1.99 -14.39 17.57
C ARG A 44 -3.34 -14.07 16.94
N VAL A 45 -3.42 -13.00 16.16
CA VAL A 45 -4.66 -12.47 15.60
C VAL A 45 -4.66 -12.69 14.11
N ASP A 46 -5.73 -13.30 13.60
CA ASP A 46 -6.06 -13.30 12.18
C ASP A 46 -7.09 -12.19 11.94
N LEU A 47 -6.84 -11.33 10.95
CA LEU A 47 -7.76 -10.26 10.60
C LEU A 47 -8.69 -10.77 9.51
N GLU A 48 -10.00 -10.75 9.76
CA GLU A 48 -11.01 -11.15 8.76
C GLU A 48 -11.17 -10.10 7.63
N GLN A 49 -10.59 -8.91 7.80
CA GLN A 49 -10.74 -7.82 6.85
C GLN A 49 -9.94 -8.08 5.57
N GLU A 50 -10.65 -8.13 4.44
CA GLU A 50 -10.05 -8.13 3.12
C GLU A 50 -9.70 -6.70 2.67
N CYS A 51 -8.60 -6.56 1.94
CA CYS A 51 -8.16 -5.29 1.35
C CYS A 51 -8.18 -5.39 -0.18
N ASP A 52 -8.74 -4.37 -0.82
CA ASP A 52 -8.77 -4.28 -2.28
C ASP A 52 -7.36 -4.13 -2.88
N PRO A 53 -7.13 -4.61 -4.11
CA PRO A 53 -5.86 -4.41 -4.79
C PRO A 53 -5.60 -2.91 -5.06
N PRO A 54 -4.34 -2.44 -5.03
CA PRO A 54 -3.99 -1.03 -5.26
C PRO A 54 -4.53 -0.45 -6.57
N SER A 55 -4.71 -1.28 -7.61
CA SER A 55 -5.29 -0.86 -8.89
C SER A 55 -6.76 -0.46 -8.77
N TYR A 56 -7.53 -1.13 -7.90
CA TYR A 56 -8.93 -0.83 -7.69
C TYR A 56 -9.10 0.48 -6.93
N THR A 57 -8.39 0.64 -5.81
CA THR A 57 -8.43 1.88 -5.02
C THR A 57 -7.89 3.08 -5.80
N ALA A 58 -6.83 2.89 -6.61
CA ALA A 58 -6.34 3.93 -7.52
C ALA A 58 -7.37 4.31 -8.59
N GLY A 59 -8.12 3.33 -9.12
CA GLY A 59 -9.21 3.56 -10.05
C GLY A 59 -10.30 4.45 -9.45
N LEU A 60 -10.75 4.13 -8.22
CA LEU A 60 -11.75 4.91 -7.49
C LEU A 60 -11.25 6.34 -7.20
N LYS A 61 -10.01 6.50 -6.73
CA LYS A 61 -9.40 7.82 -6.49
C LYS A 61 -9.37 8.66 -7.76
N LYS A 62 -9.00 8.06 -8.90
CA LYS A 62 -8.99 8.73 -10.20
C LYS A 62 -10.38 9.18 -10.64
N GLN A 63 -11.41 8.35 -10.44
CA GLN A 63 -12.80 8.71 -10.76
C GLN A 63 -13.29 9.87 -9.89
N LYS A 64 -13.05 9.81 -8.57
CA LYS A 64 -13.40 10.90 -7.65
C LYS A 64 -12.73 12.21 -8.02
N LEU A 65 -11.42 12.17 -8.34
CA LEU A 65 -10.69 13.37 -8.75
C LEU A 65 -11.30 13.99 -10.02
N LYS A 66 -11.66 13.19 -11.01
CA LYS A 66 -12.35 13.69 -12.22
C LYS A 66 -13.66 14.40 -11.91
N GLN A 67 -14.47 13.84 -11.00
CA GLN A 67 -15.74 14.46 -10.60
C GLN A 67 -15.51 15.79 -9.89
N VAL A 68 -14.55 15.85 -8.97
CA VAL A 68 -14.19 17.08 -8.26
C VAL A 68 -13.66 18.14 -9.21
N THR A 69 -12.75 17.77 -10.13
CA THR A 69 -12.25 18.68 -11.16
C THR A 69 -13.39 19.22 -12.02
N HIS A 70 -14.30 18.36 -12.48
CA HIS A 70 -15.43 18.79 -13.30
C HIS A 70 -16.38 19.73 -12.53
N HIS A 71 -16.65 19.46 -11.25
CA HIS A 71 -17.46 20.34 -10.41
C HIS A 71 -16.81 21.72 -10.24
N MET A 72 -15.51 21.76 -9.92
CA MET A 72 -14.78 23.03 -9.79
C MET A 72 -14.80 23.81 -11.12
N GLU A 73 -14.57 23.14 -12.25
CA GLU A 73 -14.64 23.77 -13.57
C GLU A 73 -16.01 24.40 -13.85
N LEU A 74 -17.10 23.72 -13.47
CA LEU A 74 -18.45 24.28 -13.59
C LEU A 74 -18.63 25.49 -12.66
N GLU A 75 -18.19 25.42 -11.40
CA GLU A 75 -18.28 26.55 -10.45
C GLU A 75 -17.48 27.77 -10.91
N PHE A 76 -16.35 27.59 -11.60
CA PHE A 76 -15.57 28.71 -12.14
C PHE A 76 -16.13 29.28 -13.45
N MET A 77 -17.09 28.60 -14.08
CA MET A 77 -17.67 28.99 -15.37
C MET A 77 -18.99 29.76 -15.22
N PHE A 78 -19.56 29.81 -14.01
CA PHE A 78 -20.74 30.60 -13.64
C PHE A 78 -20.36 31.70 -12.65
#